data_AF-A0A450WCH2-F1
#
_entry.id   AF-A0A450WCH2-F1
#
_cell.length_a   1.000
_cell.length_b   1.000
_cell.length_c   1.000
_cell.angle_alpha   90.00
_cell.angle_beta   90.00
_cell.angle_gamma   90.00
#
_symmetry.space_group_name_H-M   'P 1'
#
loop_
_entity.id
_entity.type
_entity.pdbx_description
1 polymer ?
#
loop_
_entity_poly.entity_id
_entity_poly.type
_entity_poly.pdbx_seq_one_letter_code
_entity_poly.pdbx_strand_id
1 'polypeptide(L)'
;MLHEVQRNPRKADRIQRAMVYIDGYNLYYGLRDAYGGRYKWLDLQSLSRSFLKSNMELVGVKYFTAITKASNSHKRQAIYLKALEAYCDKLDIILGRFLSKIKRCRTCGAEYPSYEEKKTIVAHPPRRKSEELCRIASGWFPISEQKLKRNQLPKSIRTGSGGRIIRPDDWEHVSASRQD
;
A
#
# COMPACT_ATOMS: atom_id res chain seq x y z
N MET A 1 -0.51 22.64 -50.40
CA MET A 1 0.35 22.11 -49.32
C MET A 1 -0.22 22.55 -47.98
N LEU A 2 -1.15 21.77 -47.42
CA LEU A 2 -1.56 21.84 -46.01
C LEU A 2 -1.80 20.39 -45.60
N HIS A 3 -0.87 19.80 -44.86
CA HIS A 3 -1.00 18.45 -44.35
C HIS A 3 -1.94 18.51 -43.14
N GLU A 4 -3.15 17.99 -43.32
CA GLU A 4 -4.11 17.80 -42.26
C GLU A 4 -3.60 16.65 -41.35
N VAL A 5 -3.20 17.01 -40.13
CA VAL A 5 -2.75 16.03 -39.12
C VAL A 5 -3.97 15.23 -38.67
N GLN A 6 -4.13 14.04 -39.23
CA GLN A 6 -5.15 13.06 -38.80
C GLN A 6 -4.96 12.75 -37.31
N ARG A 7 -5.83 13.31 -36.46
CA ARG A 7 -5.93 12.91 -35.05
C ARG A 7 -6.48 11.48 -34.98
N ASN A 8 -5.62 10.54 -34.60
CA ASN A 8 -5.94 9.12 -34.45
C ASN A 8 -7.01 8.90 -33.35
N PRO A 9 -8.20 8.33 -33.65
CA PRO A 9 -9.32 8.22 -32.69
C PRO A 9 -9.19 7.07 -31.65
N ARG A 10 -8.02 6.44 -31.49
CA ARG A 10 -7.87 5.16 -30.77
C ARG A 10 -7.37 5.23 -29.31
N LYS A 11 -7.73 6.27 -28.56
CA LYS A 11 -7.69 6.21 -27.08
C LYS A 11 -9.06 6.60 -26.56
N ALA A 12 -9.99 5.65 -26.52
CA ALA A 12 -11.11 5.75 -25.60
C ALA A 12 -10.54 6.08 -24.20
N ASP A 13 -11.07 7.10 -23.55
CA ASP A 13 -10.58 7.58 -22.25
C ASP A 13 -10.79 6.47 -21.21
N ARG A 14 -9.77 5.62 -21.08
CA ARG A 14 -9.85 4.41 -20.28
C ARG A 14 -9.76 4.84 -18.83
N ILE A 15 -10.87 4.71 -18.10
CA ILE A 15 -10.91 5.03 -16.67
C ILE A 15 -9.76 4.33 -15.95
N GLN A 16 -8.92 5.10 -15.30
CA GLN A 16 -7.76 4.61 -14.56
C GLN A 16 -8.17 4.31 -13.12
N ARG A 17 -7.90 3.10 -12.65
CA ARG A 17 -8.23 2.67 -11.28
C ARG A 17 -7.10 3.07 -10.34
N ALA A 18 -7.42 3.77 -9.26
CA ALA A 18 -6.47 4.29 -8.28
C ALA A 18 -6.74 3.73 -6.88
N MET A 19 -5.69 3.28 -6.21
CA MET A 19 -5.72 2.82 -4.81
C MET A 19 -4.77 3.67 -3.99
N VAL A 20 -5.25 4.20 -2.86
CA VAL A 20 -4.48 5.11 -2.01
C VAL A 20 -4.02 4.39 -0.75
N TYR A 21 -2.78 4.66 -0.33
CA TYR A 21 -2.17 4.08 0.86
C TYR A 21 -1.78 5.23 1.80
N ILE A 22 -2.25 5.20 3.03
CA ILE A 22 -2.05 6.27 4.01
C ILE A 22 -1.35 5.70 5.23
N ASP A 23 -0.19 6.27 5.59
CA ASP A 23 0.48 6.01 6.86
C ASP A 23 -0.07 6.94 7.95
N GLY A 24 -0.83 6.36 8.89
CA GLY A 24 -1.47 7.07 9.98
C GLY A 24 -0.52 7.60 11.05
N TYR A 25 0.68 7.03 11.17
CA TYR A 25 1.70 7.62 12.04
C TYR A 25 2.20 8.93 11.41
N ASN A 26 2.70 8.87 10.18
CA ASN A 26 3.22 10.06 9.51
C ASN A 26 2.15 11.13 9.29
N LEU A 27 0.91 10.75 8.96
CA LEU A 27 -0.21 11.69 8.85
C LEU A 27 -0.48 12.39 10.19
N TYR A 28 -0.55 11.65 11.31
CA TYR A 28 -0.84 12.24 12.61
C TYR A 28 0.22 13.25 13.04
N TYR A 29 1.50 12.86 12.94
CA TYR A 29 2.61 13.74 13.35
C TYR A 29 2.77 14.92 12.39
N GLY A 30 2.60 14.71 11.08
CA GLY A 30 2.58 15.80 10.10
C GLY A 30 1.49 16.83 10.38
N LEU A 31 0.26 16.40 10.68
CA LEU A 31 -0.83 17.32 11.06
C LEU A 31 -0.59 18.01 12.40
N ARG A 32 0.02 17.30 13.36
CA ARG A 32 0.38 17.87 14.66
C ARG A 32 1.41 18.99 14.50
N ASP A 33 2.46 18.73 13.74
CA ASP A 33 3.60 19.63 13.62
C ASP A 33 3.27 20.81 12.69
N ALA A 34 2.54 20.60 11.59
CA ALA A 34 2.16 21.66 10.65
C ALA A 34 0.95 22.52 11.11
N TYR A 35 -0.01 21.93 11.83
CA TYR A 35 -1.29 22.59 12.12
C TYR A 35 -1.67 22.59 13.61
N GLY A 36 -0.73 22.31 14.50
CA GLY A 36 -0.97 22.27 15.95
C GLY A 36 -1.94 21.15 16.37
N GLY A 37 -2.10 20.12 15.54
CA GLY A 37 -2.99 19.00 15.80
C GLY A 37 -4.47 19.26 15.50
N ARG A 38 -4.78 20.32 14.75
CA ARG A 38 -6.07 20.51 14.06
C ARG A 38 -6.23 19.48 12.94
N TYR A 39 -7.45 19.31 12.44
CA TYR A 39 -7.79 18.44 11.31
C TYR A 39 -7.49 16.94 11.54
N LYS A 40 -7.62 16.43 12.77
CA LYS A 40 -7.48 14.98 13.06
C LYS A 40 -8.74 14.16 12.73
N TRP A 41 -9.87 14.83 12.49
CA TRP A 41 -11.14 14.24 12.11
C TRP A 41 -11.32 14.33 10.59
N LEU A 42 -10.60 13.49 9.86
CA LEU A 42 -10.61 13.50 8.39
C LEU A 42 -11.39 12.33 7.83
N ASP A 43 -12.22 12.60 6.84
CA ASP A 43 -12.65 11.57 5.91
C ASP A 43 -11.49 11.26 4.95
N LEU A 44 -10.78 10.17 5.24
CA LEU A 44 -9.63 9.73 4.45
C LEU A 44 -10.02 9.26 3.05
N GLN A 45 -11.28 8.84 2.87
CA GLN A 45 -11.79 8.43 1.57
C GLN A 45 -12.08 9.63 0.68
N SER A 46 -12.80 10.64 1.18
CA SER A 46 -13.03 11.89 0.43
C SER A 46 -11.72 12.62 0.16
N LEU A 47 -10.81 12.68 1.15
CA LEU A 47 -9.46 13.20 0.95
C LEU A 47 -8.71 12.43 -0.15
N SER A 48 -8.83 11.11 -0.21
CA SER A 48 -8.22 10.31 -1.28
C SER A 48 -8.83 10.61 -2.65
N ARG A 49 -10.16 10.80 -2.73
CA ARG A 49 -10.86 11.16 -3.98
C ARG A 49 -10.44 12.53 -4.49
N SER A 50 -10.19 13.51 -3.61
CA SER A 50 -9.85 14.88 -4.03
C SER A 50 -8.50 14.98 -4.75
N PHE A 51 -7.62 13.98 -4.61
CA PHE A 51 -6.36 13.89 -5.36
C PHE A 51 -6.50 13.26 -6.75
N LEU A 52 -7.67 12.69 -7.09
CA LEU A 52 -7.87 11.98 -8.35
C LEU A 52 -8.27 12.92 -9.49
N LYS A 53 -7.80 12.61 -10.70
CA LYS A 53 -8.24 13.28 -11.94
C LYS A 53 -9.64 12.80 -12.35
N SER A 54 -10.30 13.56 -13.21
CA SER A 54 -11.65 13.23 -13.72
C SER A 54 -11.74 11.88 -14.43
N ASN A 55 -10.64 11.37 -14.98
CA ASN A 55 -10.57 10.06 -15.62
C ASN A 55 -10.04 8.95 -14.69
N MET A 56 -10.04 9.17 -13.37
CA MET A 56 -9.62 8.20 -12.37
C MET A 56 -10.77 7.79 -11.45
N GLU A 57 -10.81 6.51 -11.10
CA GLU A 57 -11.77 5.93 -10.16
C GLU A 57 -11.02 5.49 -8.88
N LEU A 58 -11.47 5.97 -7.72
CA LEU A 58 -10.99 5.45 -6.44
C LEU A 58 -11.56 4.05 -6.21
N VAL A 59 -10.68 3.06 -6.18
CA VAL A 59 -11.05 1.66 -5.94
C VAL A 59 -10.85 1.23 -4.49
N GLY A 60 -10.03 1.96 -3.73
CA GLY A 60 -9.78 1.64 -2.33
C GLY A 60 -8.80 2.59 -1.65
N VAL A 61 -8.89 2.65 -0.33
CA VAL A 61 -7.94 3.32 0.56
C VAL A 61 -7.46 2.31 1.60
N LYS A 62 -6.14 2.13 1.73
CA LYS A 62 -5.54 1.34 2.79
C LYS A 62 -4.93 2.27 3.82
N TYR A 63 -5.52 2.32 5.02
CA TYR A 63 -5.04 3.15 6.12
C TYR A 63 -4.24 2.32 7.13
N PHE A 64 -2.93 2.49 7.12
CA PHE A 64 -2.02 1.79 8.03
C PHE A 64 -1.84 2.60 9.29
N THR A 65 -2.30 2.07 10.42
CA THR A 65 -2.20 2.76 11.70
C THR A 65 -1.81 1.79 12.80
N ALA A 66 -1.47 2.30 13.97
CA ALA A 66 -1.19 1.47 15.13
C ALA A 66 -1.92 2.01 16.36
N ILE A 67 -2.36 1.08 17.20
CA ILE A 67 -3.10 1.37 18.43
C ILE A 67 -2.14 2.00 19.47
N THR A 68 -2.40 3.25 19.88
CA THR A 68 -1.50 4.04 20.75
C THR A 68 -1.65 3.72 22.24
N LYS A 69 -0.75 2.95 22.86
CA LYS A 69 -0.85 2.48 24.29
C LYS A 69 -1.21 3.51 25.39
N ALA A 70 -1.18 4.82 25.15
CA ALA A 70 -1.53 5.87 26.11
C ALA A 70 -3.06 6.09 26.26
N SER A 71 -3.56 6.14 27.51
CA SER A 71 -4.97 6.01 27.89
C SER A 71 -5.95 7.01 27.23
N ASN A 72 -5.65 8.32 27.25
CA ASN A 72 -6.55 9.35 26.69
C ASN A 72 -6.44 9.50 25.16
N SER A 73 -5.27 9.18 24.59
CA SER A 73 -5.06 9.17 23.13
C SER A 73 -5.79 8.00 22.47
N HIS A 74 -5.79 6.84 23.14
CA HIS A 74 -6.50 5.65 22.68
C HIS A 74 -7.98 5.86 22.44
N LYS A 75 -8.68 6.51 23.38
CA LYS A 75 -10.14 6.72 23.27
C LYS A 75 -10.49 7.54 22.02
N ARG A 76 -9.77 8.64 21.79
CA ARG A 76 -9.99 9.50 20.62
C ARG A 76 -9.65 8.78 19.31
N GLN A 77 -8.54 8.05 19.29
CA GLN A 77 -8.17 7.24 18.13
C GLN A 77 -9.23 6.19 17.85
N ALA A 78 -9.70 5.45 18.85
CA ALA A 78 -10.72 4.42 18.69
C ALA A 78 -12.05 4.99 18.16
N ILE A 79 -12.48 6.16 18.64
CA ILE A 79 -13.66 6.86 18.12
C ILE A 79 -13.48 7.20 16.64
N TYR A 80 -12.30 7.72 16.28
CA TYR A 80 -12.01 8.07 14.90
C TYR A 80 -11.97 6.87 13.96
N LEU A 81 -11.30 5.77 14.36
CA LEU A 81 -11.26 4.55 13.53
C LEU A 81 -12.66 3.96 13.35
N LYS A 82 -13.49 3.92 14.40
CA LYS A 82 -14.88 3.48 14.30
C LYS A 82 -15.71 4.34 13.36
N ALA A 83 -15.51 5.67 13.40
CA ALA A 83 -16.22 6.56 12.49
C ALA A 83 -15.80 6.34 11.03
N LEU A 84 -14.50 6.12 10.76
CA LEU A 84 -14.01 5.77 9.44
C LEU A 84 -14.60 4.44 8.93
N GLU A 85 -14.59 3.39 9.76
CA GLU A 85 -15.18 2.08 9.43
C GLU A 85 -16.68 2.18 9.11
N ALA A 86 -17.41 3.03 9.84
CA ALA A 86 -18.84 3.21 9.62
C ALA A 86 -19.17 4.10 8.42
N TYR A 87 -18.30 5.05 8.06
CA TYR A 87 -18.59 6.08 7.05
C TYR A 87 -17.97 5.78 5.67
N CYS A 88 -16.83 5.09 5.62
CA CYS A 88 -16.08 4.88 4.39
C CYS A 88 -16.25 3.44 3.87
N ASP A 89 -16.90 3.28 2.72
CA ASP A 89 -17.18 1.98 2.08
C ASP A 89 -15.97 1.35 1.37
N LYS A 90 -14.97 2.16 0.99
CA LYS A 90 -13.77 1.72 0.26
C LYS A 90 -12.49 1.85 1.10
N LEU A 91 -12.62 2.02 2.42
CA LEU A 91 -11.48 2.20 3.31
C LEU A 91 -11.24 0.97 4.18
N ASP A 92 -10.02 0.45 4.13
CA ASP A 92 -9.58 -0.66 4.97
C ASP A 92 -8.54 -0.18 5.97
N ILE A 93 -8.82 -0.38 7.26
CA ILE A 93 -7.90 -0.05 8.36
C ILE A 93 -7.00 -1.25 8.64
N ILE A 94 -5.69 -1.04 8.52
CA ILE A 94 -4.67 -2.07 8.74
C ILE A 94 -3.91 -1.72 10.01
N LEU A 95 -4.20 -2.47 11.07
CA LEU A 95 -3.56 -2.29 12.38
C LEU A 95 -2.18 -2.96 12.40
N GLY A 96 -1.13 -2.15 12.31
CA GLY A 96 0.24 -2.60 12.51
C GLY A 96 0.64 -2.62 13.99
N ARG A 97 1.61 -3.47 14.34
CA ARG A 97 2.30 -3.34 15.64
C ARG A 97 3.11 -2.04 15.64
N PHE A 98 2.89 -1.20 16.65
CA PHE A 98 3.68 0.01 16.85
C PHE A 98 5.06 -0.39 17.39
N LEU A 99 6.09 -0.31 16.56
CA LEU A 99 7.47 -0.53 17.00
C LEU A 99 8.05 0.82 17.45
N SER A 100 7.77 1.21 18.69
CA SER A 100 8.50 2.31 19.33
C SER A 100 9.92 1.81 19.63
N LYS A 101 10.93 2.51 19.12
CA LYS A 101 12.32 2.32 19.59
C LYS A 101 12.63 3.41 20.60
N ILE A 102 13.22 3.03 21.73
CA ILE A 102 13.81 4.01 22.63
C ILE A 102 15.13 4.45 22.02
N LYS A 103 15.27 5.75 21.72
CA LYS A 103 16.57 6.35 21.42
C LYS A 103 17.14 6.92 22.71
N ARG A 104 18.43 6.69 22.91
CA ARG A 104 19.21 7.30 23.98
C ARG A 104 19.92 8.54 23.42
N CYS A 105 19.72 9.69 24.07
CA CYS A 105 20.46 10.89 23.76
C CYS A 105 21.95 10.63 24.00
N ARG A 106 22.80 10.90 23.01
CA ARG A 106 24.26 10.71 23.13
C ARG A 106 24.91 11.73 24.06
N THR A 107 24.25 12.84 24.33
CA THR A 107 24.78 13.95 25.15
C THR A 107 24.40 13.83 26.61
N CYS A 108 23.15 13.48 26.92
CA CYS A 108 22.64 13.46 28.30
C CYS A 108 22.17 12.08 28.78
N GLY A 109 22.20 11.05 27.93
CA GLY A 109 21.77 9.70 28.30
C GLY A 109 20.25 9.53 28.46
N ALA A 110 19.46 10.60 28.33
CA ALA A 110 18.01 10.52 28.41
C ALA A 110 17.43 9.58 27.34
N GLU A 111 16.52 8.72 27.76
CA GLU A 111 15.79 7.81 26.90
C GLU A 111 14.48 8.45 26.46
N TYR A 112 14.28 8.55 25.15
CA TYR A 112 13.05 9.09 24.57
C TYR A 112 12.50 8.15 23.50
N PRO A 113 11.17 7.99 23.41
CA PRO A 113 10.58 7.25 22.32
C PRO A 113 10.89 7.96 21.00
N SER A 114 11.58 7.25 20.11
CA SER A 114 11.81 7.64 18.73
C SER A 114 10.93 6.80 17.84
N TYR A 115 10.41 7.46 16.83
CA TYR A 115 9.62 6.83 15.80
C TYR A 115 10.46 6.80 14.53
N GLU A 116 10.66 5.60 13.98
CA GLU A 116 11.27 5.44 12.66
C GLU A 116 10.14 5.31 11.65
N GLU A 117 10.26 6.01 10.52
CA GLU A 117 9.39 5.76 9.38
C GLU A 117 9.46 4.28 9.00
N LYS A 118 8.30 3.67 8.75
CA LYS A 118 8.26 2.32 8.21
C LYS A 118 8.76 2.36 6.77
N LYS A 119 9.73 1.50 6.46
CA LYS A 119 10.24 1.36 5.09
C LYS A 119 9.16 0.71 4.23
N THR A 120 8.73 1.40 3.17
CA THR A 120 7.87 0.83 2.13
C THR A 120 8.75 0.20 1.06
N ILE A 121 8.59 -1.10 0.80
CA ILE A 121 9.33 -1.80 -0.25
C ILE A 121 8.39 -2.23 -1.37
N VAL A 122 8.69 -1.84 -2.61
CA VAL A 122 7.88 -2.22 -3.78
C VAL A 122 8.55 -3.37 -4.52
N ALA A 123 7.82 -4.47 -4.73
CA ALA A 123 8.25 -5.59 -5.57
C ALA A 123 7.61 -5.45 -6.95
N HIS A 124 8.44 -5.34 -8.00
CA HIS A 124 7.93 -5.20 -9.36
C HIS A 124 7.95 -6.51 -10.13
N PRO A 125 6.90 -6.83 -10.91
CA PRO A 125 6.93 -7.98 -11.81
C PRO A 125 8.04 -7.86 -12.85
N PRO A 126 8.55 -9.00 -13.38
CA PRO A 126 9.52 -8.99 -14.47
C PRO A 126 9.05 -8.10 -15.62
N ARG A 127 9.93 -7.20 -16.09
CA ARG A 127 9.70 -6.30 -17.24
C ARG A 127 8.54 -5.31 -17.08
N ARG A 128 7.99 -5.12 -15.86
CA ARG A 128 6.86 -4.21 -15.58
C ARG A 128 7.14 -3.38 -14.33
N LYS A 129 8.16 -2.52 -14.41
CA LYS A 129 8.58 -1.57 -13.37
C LYS A 129 7.79 -0.25 -13.49
N SER A 130 7.43 0.34 -12.36
CA SER A 130 6.87 1.71 -12.30
C SER A 130 7.92 2.66 -11.73
N GLU A 131 8.46 3.55 -12.55
CA GLU A 131 9.48 4.53 -12.14
C GLU A 131 8.98 5.46 -11.03
N GLU A 132 7.70 5.83 -11.08
CA GLU A 132 7.08 6.72 -10.08
C GLU A 132 7.00 6.05 -8.70
N LEU A 133 6.59 4.78 -8.65
CA LEU A 133 6.57 4.01 -7.40
C LEU A 133 7.97 3.76 -6.86
N CYS A 134 8.94 3.47 -7.73
CA CYS A 134 10.34 3.30 -7.34
C CYS A 134 10.92 4.57 -6.70
N ARG A 135 10.52 5.75 -7.18
CA ARG A 135 11.02 7.03 -6.68
C ARG A 135 10.53 7.35 -5.27
N ILE A 136 9.31 6.90 -4.92
CA ILE A 136 8.64 7.26 -3.66
C ILE A 136 8.87 6.19 -2.58
N ALA A 137 9.12 4.94 -2.96
CA ALA A 137 9.35 3.85 -2.01
C ALA A 137 10.70 3.95 -1.29
N SER A 138 10.75 3.51 -0.03
CA SER A 138 12.00 3.42 0.75
C SER A 138 12.97 2.36 0.20
N GLY A 139 12.48 1.46 -0.65
CA GLY A 139 13.28 0.52 -1.44
C GLY A 139 12.41 -0.19 -2.47
N TRP A 140 13.03 -0.82 -3.46
CA TRP A 140 12.31 -1.65 -4.43
C TRP A 140 13.21 -2.77 -4.95
N PHE A 141 12.60 -3.84 -5.46
CA PHE A 141 13.33 -4.87 -6.18
C PHE A 141 12.48 -5.49 -7.30
N PRO A 142 13.09 -5.86 -8.44
CA PRO A 142 12.42 -6.70 -9.42
C PRO A 142 12.27 -8.12 -8.85
N ILE A 143 11.12 -8.74 -9.10
CA ILE A 143 10.91 -10.14 -8.76
C ILE A 143 11.67 -10.98 -9.81
N SER A 144 12.76 -11.61 -9.40
CA SER A 144 13.54 -12.47 -10.31
C SER A 144 12.79 -13.76 -10.63
N GLU A 145 13.10 -14.34 -11.80
CA GLU A 145 12.55 -15.65 -12.20
C GLU A 145 12.90 -16.73 -11.16
N GLN A 146 14.11 -16.69 -10.59
CA GLN A 146 14.52 -17.60 -9.51
C GLN A 146 13.63 -17.47 -8.26
N LYS A 147 13.24 -16.24 -7.87
CA LYS A 147 12.29 -16.03 -6.76
C LYS A 147 10.92 -16.58 -7.11
N LEU A 148 10.44 -16.42 -8.34
CA LEU A 148 9.16 -16.96 -8.78
C LEU A 148 9.16 -18.49 -8.71
N LYS A 149 10.17 -19.16 -9.28
CA LYS A 149 10.30 -20.63 -9.27
C LYS A 149 10.35 -21.21 -7.85
N ARG A 150 11.08 -20.55 -6.95
CA ARG A 150 11.27 -21.04 -5.57
C ARG A 150 10.05 -20.86 -4.67
N ASN A 151 9.21 -19.86 -4.93
CA ASN A 151 8.07 -19.53 -4.07
C ASN A 151 6.73 -19.96 -4.70
N GLN A 152 6.73 -21.09 -5.42
CA GLN A 152 5.50 -21.72 -5.91
C GLN A 152 4.79 -22.46 -4.78
N LEU A 153 3.45 -22.43 -4.79
CA LEU A 153 2.66 -23.32 -3.94
C LEU A 153 2.96 -24.79 -4.26
N PRO A 154 2.86 -25.72 -3.29
CA PRO A 154 2.99 -27.15 -3.56
C PRO A 154 2.01 -27.62 -4.64
N LYS A 155 2.32 -28.72 -5.33
CA LYS A 155 1.44 -29.29 -6.38
C LYS A 155 0.05 -29.64 -5.85
N SER A 156 -0.06 -29.96 -4.56
CA SER A 156 -1.36 -30.12 -3.89
C SER A 156 -1.36 -29.54 -2.48
N ILE A 157 -2.47 -28.93 -2.08
CA ILE A 157 -2.72 -28.36 -0.76
C ILE A 157 -3.92 -29.07 -0.14
N ARG A 158 -3.81 -29.48 1.13
CA ARG A 158 -4.94 -30.03 1.89
C ARG A 158 -5.74 -28.89 2.51
N THR A 159 -7.06 -28.93 2.38
CA THR A 159 -7.95 -27.98 3.05
C THR A 159 -8.27 -28.45 4.47
N GLY A 160 -8.63 -27.51 5.35
CA GLY A 160 -9.06 -27.84 6.73
C GLY A 160 -10.32 -28.71 6.78
N SER A 161 -11.11 -28.74 5.70
CA SER A 161 -12.28 -29.60 5.53
C SER A 161 -11.97 -31.00 4.99
N GLY A 162 -10.69 -31.36 4.80
CA GLY A 162 -10.27 -32.67 4.29
C GLY A 162 -10.21 -32.80 2.76
N GLY A 163 -10.59 -31.76 2.02
CA GLY A 163 -10.45 -31.68 0.56
C GLY A 163 -9.01 -31.47 0.10
N ARG A 164 -8.76 -31.64 -1.21
CA ARG A 164 -7.46 -31.39 -1.85
C ARG A 164 -7.62 -30.41 -3.00
N ILE A 165 -6.82 -29.34 -2.98
CA ILE A 165 -6.67 -28.41 -4.10
C ILE A 165 -5.40 -28.81 -4.84
N ILE A 166 -5.50 -29.05 -6.14
CA ILE A 166 -4.39 -29.45 -7.00
C ILE A 166 -4.06 -28.28 -7.93
N ARG A 167 -2.77 -28.07 -8.19
CA ARG A 167 -2.31 -27.09 -9.18
C ARG A 167 -2.91 -27.44 -10.56
N PRO A 168 -3.46 -26.46 -11.31
CA PRO A 168 -3.87 -26.67 -12.69
C PRO A 168 -2.71 -27.14 -13.58
N ASP A 169 -2.96 -28.11 -14.46
CA ASP A 169 -1.92 -28.73 -15.30
C ASP A 169 -1.35 -27.73 -16.33
N ASP A 170 -2.16 -26.79 -16.82
CA ASP A 170 -1.75 -25.71 -17.73
C ASP A 170 -0.84 -24.65 -17.07
N TRP A 171 -0.64 -24.73 -15.75
CA TRP A 171 0.28 -23.88 -14.99
C TRP A 171 1.60 -24.60 -14.67
N GLU A 172 1.76 -25.83 -15.14
CA GLU A 172 3.02 -26.56 -15.14
C GLU A 172 3.89 -26.06 -16.31
N HIS A 173 5.16 -25.71 -16.05
CA HIS A 173 6.04 -25.19 -17.09
C HIS A 173 6.19 -26.22 -18.22
N VAL A 174 5.72 -25.90 -19.42
CA VAL A 174 6.23 -26.52 -20.65
C VAL A 174 7.70 -26.11 -20.73
N SER A 175 8.60 -27.03 -20.41
CA SER A 175 10.02 -26.83 -20.66
C SER A 175 10.19 -26.61 -22.16
N ALA A 176 10.54 -25.38 -22.55
CA ALA A 176 10.97 -25.11 -23.91
C ALA A 176 12.24 -25.93 -24.16
N SER A 177 12.08 -27.03 -24.89
CA SER A 177 13.11 -27.67 -25.67
C SER A 177 13.78 -26.60 -26.53
N ARG A 178 15.02 -26.25 -26.19
CA ARG A 178 15.97 -25.73 -27.17
C ARG A 178 16.66 -26.93 -27.79
N GLN A 179 16.07 -27.44 -28.87
CA GLN A 179 16.85 -28.02 -29.96
C GLN A 179 16.95 -26.92 -31.04
N ASP A 180 18.08 -26.99 -31.74
CA ASP A 180 18.60 -26.13 -32.81
C ASP A 180 19.48 -24.96 -32.36
#